data_AF-A0A0S6WXA1-F1
#
_entry.id   AF-A0A0S6WXA1-F1
#
_cell.length_a   1.000
_cell.length_b   1.000
_cell.length_c   1.000
_cell.angle_alpha   90.00
_cell.angle_beta   90.00
_cell.angle_gamma   90.00
#
_symmetry.space_group_name_H-M   'P 1'
#
loop_
_entity.id
_entity.type
_entity.pdbx_description
1 polymer ?
#
loop_
_entity_poly.entity_id
_entity_poly.type
_entity_poly.pdbx_seq_one_letter_code
_entity_poly.pdbx_strand_id
1 'polypeptide(L)' 'MSSYVYHSSRPHESILPRAHRDAHQRLHTYGPIQPMDGDRGLFGRLLDRLF' A
#
# COMPACT_ATOMS: atom_id res chain seq x y z
N MET A 1 -8.01 -1.40 -41.60
CA MET A 1 -6.95 -0.92 -40.67
C MET A 1 -7.20 -1.59 -39.32
N SER A 2 -6.26 -2.40 -38.83
CA SER A 2 -6.37 -3.05 -37.52
C SER A 2 -6.15 -1.99 -36.44
N SER A 3 -7.14 -1.76 -35.59
CA SER A 3 -7.03 -0.83 -34.45
C SER A 3 -6.07 -1.44 -33.43
N TYR A 4 -4.86 -0.88 -33.32
CA TYR A 4 -3.89 -1.30 -32.31
C TYR A 4 -4.40 -0.88 -30.93
N VAL A 5 -4.98 -1.81 -30.17
CA VAL A 5 -5.45 -1.55 -28.81
C VAL A 5 -4.24 -1.61 -27.89
N TYR A 6 -3.78 -0.43 -27.45
CA TYR A 6 -2.71 -0.34 -26.45
C TYR A 6 -3.26 -0.69 -25.06
N HIS A 7 -2.90 -1.87 -24.56
CA HIS A 7 -3.16 -2.25 -23.19
C HIS A 7 -1.98 -1.81 -22.31
N SER A 8 -2.19 -0.76 -21.52
CA SER A 8 -1.21 -0.36 -20.50
C SER A 8 -1.22 -1.38 -19.36
N SER A 9 -0.05 -1.93 -19.04
CA SER A 9 0.14 -2.73 -17.81
C SER A 9 0.22 -1.86 -16.55
N ARG A 10 0.22 -0.52 -16.70
CA ARG A 10 0.26 0.37 -15.55
C ARG A 10 -1.06 0.26 -14.79
N PRO A 11 -1.02 0.09 -13.46
CA PRO A 11 -2.22 0.13 -12.65
C PRO A 11 -2.92 1.47 -12.86
N HIS A 12 -4.25 1.43 -12.92
CA HIS A 12 -5.05 2.64 -13.01
C HIS A 12 -4.74 3.56 -11.82
N GLU A 13 -4.68 4.88 -12.03
CA GLU A 13 -4.29 5.84 -10.99
C GLU A 13 -5.19 5.78 -9.74
N SER A 14 -6.43 5.31 -9.90
CA SER A 14 -7.35 5.07 -8.78
C SER A 14 -6.96 3.91 -7.86
N ILE A 15 -6.07 3.02 -8.31
CA ILE A 15 -5.58 1.85 -7.55
C ILE A 15 -4.35 2.24 -6.73
N LEU A 16 -3.59 3.24 -7.18
CA LEU A 16 -2.38 3.66 -6.50
C LEU A 16 -2.71 4.45 -5.22
N PRO A 17 -1.96 4.25 -4.12
CA PRO A 17 -2.10 5.09 -2.95
C PRO A 17 -1.83 6.54 -3.35
N ARG A 18 -2.75 7.45 -3.00
CA ARG A 18 -2.58 8.88 -3.30
C ARG A 18 -1.29 9.38 -2.66
N ALA A 19 -0.53 10.19 -3.39
CA ALA A 19 0.63 10.85 -2.82
C ALA A 19 0.18 11.73 -1.65
N HIS A 20 0.52 11.31 -0.43
CA HIS A 20 0.28 12.12 0.76
C HIS A 20 1.33 13.22 0.80
N ARG A 21 0.89 14.48 0.69
CA ARG A 21 1.77 15.64 0.87
C ARG A 21 2.26 15.76 2.31
N ASP A 22 1.44 15.33 3.26
CA ASP A 22 1.75 15.39 4.68
C ASP A 22 1.93 13.98 5.27
N ALA A 23 3.11 13.74 5.83
CA ALA A 23 3.47 12.50 6.50
C ALA A 23 2.69 12.30 7.81
N HIS A 24 2.38 13.39 8.53
CA HIS A 24 1.63 13.33 9.78
C HIS A 24 0.19 12.92 9.52
N GLN A 25 -0.48 13.56 8.54
CA GLN A 25 -1.82 13.15 8.13
C GLN A 25 -1.86 11.69 7.68
N ARG A 26 -0.85 11.20 6.95
CA ARG A 26 -0.77 9.78 6.55
C ARG A 26 -0.66 8.87 7.77
N LEU A 27 0.21 9.21 8.73
CA LEU A 27 0.38 8.45 9.96
C LEU A 27 -0.92 8.39 10.77
N HIS A 28 -1.65 9.50 10.89
CA HIS A 28 -2.94 9.53 11.58
C HIS A 28 -4.02 8.69 10.86
N THR A 29 -3.98 8.66 9.51
CA THR A 29 -5.01 7.97 8.72
C THR A 29 -4.78 6.46 8.64
N TYR A 30 -3.53 6.02 8.45
CA TYR A 30 -3.20 4.62 8.16
C TYR A 30 -2.34 3.95 9.23
N GLY A 31 -1.84 4.70 10.20
CA GLY A 31 -0.89 4.22 11.18
C GLY A 31 0.54 4.13 10.64
N PRO A 32 1.46 3.57 11.45
CA PRO A 32 2.86 3.44 11.09
C PRO A 32 3.06 2.45 9.93
N ILE A 33 4.01 2.75 9.04
CA ILE A 33 4.42 1.79 8.00
C ILE A 33 5.03 0.58 8.69
N GLN A 34 4.49 -0.59 8.38
CA GLN A 34 5.08 -1.86 8.78
C GLN A 34 6.11 -2.30 7.74
N PRO A 35 7.39 -2.48 8.11
CA PRO A 35 8.39 -2.98 7.17
C PRO A 35 7.99 -4.38 6.69
N MET A 36 8.15 -4.67 5.39
CA MET A 36 7.83 -5.99 4.84
C MET A 36 8.77 -7.07 5.38
N ASP A 37 10.06 -6.74 5.55
CA ASP A 37 11.12 -7.67 5.96
C ASP A 37 11.43 -7.64 7.47
N GLY A 38 10.63 -6.91 8.28
CA GLY A 38 10.83 -6.94 9.73
C GLY A 38 10.51 -8.33 10.27
N ASP A 39 11.38 -8.86 11.14
CA ASP A 39 11.42 -10.21 11.76
C ASP A 39 10.10 -10.74 12.37
N ARG A 40 9.01 -9.97 12.30
CA ARG A 40 7.67 -10.33 12.75
C ARG A 40 6.88 -10.90 11.57
N GLY A 41 6.99 -12.22 11.43
CA GLY A 41 6.09 -13.02 10.58
C GLY A 41 4.61 -12.83 10.94
N LEU A 42 3.72 -13.43 10.15
CA LEU A 42 2.26 -13.28 10.25
C LEU A 42 1.73 -13.43 11.69
N PHE A 43 2.26 -14.38 12.44
CA PHE A 43 1.88 -14.66 13.84
C PHE A 43 2.29 -13.56 14.82
N GLY A 44 3.47 -12.95 14.64
CA GLY A 44 3.91 -11.83 15.47
C GLY A 44 2.98 -10.62 15.33
N ARG A 45 2.50 -10.37 14.10
CA ARG A 45 1.54 -9.28 13.83
C ARG A 45 0.14 -9.56 14.36
N LEU A 46 -0.27 -10.83 14.44
CA LEU A 46 -1.60 -11.22 14.93
C LEU A 46 -1.68 -11.13 16.46
N LEU A 47 -0.62 -11.53 17.16
CA LEU A 47 -0.57 -11.53 18.63
C LEU A 47 -0.46 -10.10 19.20
N ASP A 48 0.29 -9.20 18.57
CA ASP A 48 0.37 -7.78 18.97
C ASP A 48 -0.97 -7.02 18.87
N ARG A 49 -1.95 -7.56 18.13
CA ARG A 49 -3.30 -6.96 18.03
C ARG A 49 -4.25 -7.49 19.10
N LEU A 50 -3.94 -8.63 19.69
CA LEU A 50 -4.78 -9.35 20.65
C LEU A 50 -4.46 -8.99 22.11
N PHE A 51 -3.23 -8.55 22.38
CA PHE A 51 -2.73 -8.13 23.69
C PHE A 51 -2.32 -6.65 23.66
#